data_AF-F9WZJ5-F1
#
_entry.id   AF-F9WZJ5-F1
#
_cell.length_a   1.000
_cell.length_b   1.000
_cell.length_c   1.000
_cell.angle_alpha   90.00
_cell.angle_beta   90.00
_cell.angle_gamma   90.00
#
_symmetry.space_group_name_H-M   'P 1'
#
loop_
_entity.id
_entity.type
_entity.pdbx_description
1 polymer ?
#
loop_
_entity_poly.entity_id
_entity_poly.type
_entity_poly.pdbx_seq_one_letter_code
_entity_poly.pdbx_strand_id
1 'polypeptide(L)'
;MVSINLPAGPAEPNCSRCGAHNDDLTRLITKTSNRNGNAGRPYLKCLPCERFVTFDDRRGTSANHQPCDCEKPSRLQLAGKAKGRKLHFVCATGTCGFYTAKVNGEGDVAVIEEDLIGRLAGLLI
;
A
#
# COMPACT_ATOMS: atom_id res chain seq x y z
N MET A 1 23.90 10.42 14.81
CA MET A 1 23.21 9.77 13.68
C MET A 1 22.30 8.72 14.27
N VAL A 2 20.98 8.92 14.28
CA VAL A 2 20.03 7.92 14.79
C VAL A 2 19.64 7.04 13.61
N SER A 3 20.22 5.85 13.54
CA SER A 3 19.79 4.82 12.59
C SER A 3 18.44 4.29 13.04
N ILE A 4 17.37 4.76 12.41
CA ILE A 4 16.04 4.17 12.58
C ILE A 4 15.99 2.83 11.82
N ASN A 5 16.23 1.74 12.54
CA ASN A 5 15.90 0.38 12.09
C ASN A 5 14.37 0.24 12.04
N LEU A 6 13.76 0.77 10.98
CA LEU A 6 12.37 0.46 10.65
C LEU A 6 12.31 -0.98 10.12
N PRO A 7 11.43 -1.85 10.64
CA PRO A 7 11.33 -3.23 10.19
C PRO A 7 11.10 -3.31 8.67
N ALA A 8 11.61 -4.39 8.06
CA ALA A 8 11.64 -4.59 6.60
C ALA A 8 10.25 -4.82 5.94
N GLY A 9 9.17 -4.69 6.70
CA GLY A 9 7.80 -4.99 6.28
C GLY A 9 6.77 -4.44 7.27
N PRO A 10 5.46 -4.67 7.05
CA PRO A 10 4.41 -4.28 7.99
C PRO A 10 4.62 -4.97 9.34
N ALA A 11 4.46 -4.21 10.44
CA ALA A 11 4.50 -4.79 11.78
C ALA A 11 3.24 -5.64 12.04
N GLU A 12 3.40 -6.93 12.32
CA GLU A 12 2.31 -7.87 12.65
C GLU A 12 1.16 -7.84 11.63
N PRO A 13 1.40 -8.26 10.38
CA PRO A 13 0.36 -8.33 9.37
C PRO A 13 -0.63 -9.44 9.71
N ASN A 14 -1.92 -9.16 9.54
CA ASN A 14 -2.96 -10.15 9.70
C ASN A 14 -4.10 -9.93 8.71
N CYS A 15 -4.71 -11.03 8.30
CA CYS A 15 -5.87 -11.03 7.44
C CYS A 15 -7.09 -10.51 8.23
N SER A 16 -7.52 -9.27 7.98
CA SER A 16 -8.79 -8.71 8.49
C SER A 16 -10.07 -9.56 8.30
N ARG A 17 -10.05 -10.61 7.48
CA ARG A 17 -11.21 -11.50 7.24
C ARG A 17 -11.21 -12.75 8.11
N CYS A 18 -10.05 -13.35 8.37
CA CYS A 18 -9.98 -14.65 9.06
C CYS A 18 -8.94 -14.69 10.19
N GLY A 19 -8.26 -13.58 10.49
CA GLY A 19 -7.25 -13.50 11.55
C GLY A 19 -5.90 -14.17 11.23
N ALA A 20 -5.80 -14.87 10.09
CA ALA A 20 -4.56 -15.48 9.59
C ALA A 20 -3.38 -14.51 9.66
N HIS A 21 -2.26 -14.96 10.21
CA HIS A 21 -1.06 -14.16 10.47
C HIS A 21 0.19 -15.01 10.17
N ASN A 22 1.35 -14.35 10.02
CA ASN A 22 2.66 -14.98 9.81
C ASN A 22 2.62 -16.19 8.86
N ASP A 23 2.63 -17.41 9.39
CA ASP A 23 2.71 -18.68 8.64
C ASP A 23 1.54 -18.89 7.65
N ASP A 24 0.39 -18.26 7.88
CA ASP A 24 -0.76 -18.31 6.97
C ASP A 24 -0.65 -17.30 5.81
N LEU A 25 0.37 -16.44 5.84
CA LEU A 25 0.60 -15.39 4.86
C LEU A 25 1.80 -15.74 3.98
N THR A 26 1.57 -15.83 2.68
CA THR A 26 2.65 -16.04 1.71
C THR A 26 3.12 -14.72 1.14
N ARG A 27 4.44 -14.50 1.19
CA ARG A 27 5.09 -13.38 0.50
C ARG A 27 5.23 -13.68 -0.99
N LEU A 28 4.74 -12.77 -1.82
CA LEU A 28 4.76 -12.85 -3.27
C LEU A 28 5.28 -11.54 -3.86
N ILE A 29 5.65 -11.54 -5.15
CA ILE A 29 6.08 -10.35 -5.87
C ILE A 29 5.10 -10.10 -7.02
N THR A 30 4.64 -8.86 -7.15
CA THR A 30 3.81 -8.45 -8.28
C THR A 30 4.59 -8.55 -9.60
N LYS A 31 3.91 -8.98 -10.66
CA LYS A 31 4.51 -9.12 -11.99
C LYS A 31 5.10 -7.78 -12.47
N THR A 32 6.22 -7.83 -13.16
CA THR A 32 6.87 -6.68 -13.81
C THR A 32 5.94 -5.99 -14.81
N SER A 33 5.02 -6.74 -15.42
CA SER A 33 4.01 -6.22 -16.35
C SER A 33 2.81 -5.51 -15.66
N ASN A 34 2.80 -5.36 -14.34
CA ASN A 34 1.70 -4.72 -13.61
C ASN A 34 1.64 -3.20 -13.90
N ARG A 35 0.69 -2.80 -14.76
CA ARG A 35 0.50 -1.40 -15.19
C ARG A 35 -0.19 -0.49 -14.16
N ASN A 36 -0.56 -1.02 -12.99
CA ASN A 36 -1.20 -0.23 -11.93
C ASN A 36 -0.19 0.52 -11.04
N GLY A 37 1.07 0.67 -11.49
CA GLY A 37 2.11 1.37 -10.73
C GLY A 37 2.65 0.57 -9.55
N ASN A 38 2.34 -0.72 -9.49
CA ASN A 38 2.74 -1.63 -8.42
C ASN A 38 3.74 -2.70 -8.87
N ALA A 39 4.23 -2.68 -10.11
CA ALA A 39 5.18 -3.67 -10.64
C ALA A 39 6.40 -3.88 -9.72
N GLY A 40 6.80 -5.13 -9.54
CA GLY A 40 7.97 -5.53 -8.75
C GLY A 40 7.81 -5.39 -7.23
N ARG A 41 6.68 -4.88 -6.74
CA ARG A 41 6.44 -4.74 -5.31
C ARG A 41 6.16 -6.09 -4.65
N PRO A 42 6.80 -6.39 -3.50
CA PRO A 42 6.45 -7.53 -2.68
C PRO A 42 5.14 -7.29 -1.92
N TYR A 43 4.36 -8.35 -1.69
CA TYR A 43 3.10 -8.30 -0.95
C TYR A 43 2.83 -9.60 -0.20
N LEU A 44 1.97 -9.53 0.82
CA LEU A 44 1.49 -10.68 1.56
C LEU A 44 0.11 -11.09 1.06
N LYS A 45 -0.07 -12.39 0.77
CA LYS A 45 -1.34 -13.02 0.41
C LYS A 45 -1.75 -13.98 1.52
N CYS A 46 -2.97 -13.85 2.02
CA CYS A 46 -3.57 -14.83 2.92
C CYS A 46 -3.93 -16.07 2.10
N LEU A 47 -3.38 -17.24 2.46
CA LEU A 47 -3.67 -18.50 1.75
C LEU A 47 -5.12 -18.96 1.99
N PRO A 48 -5.64 -19.05 3.24
CA PRO A 48 -7.03 -19.48 3.47
C PRO A 48 -8.09 -18.64 2.76
N CYS A 49 -7.87 -17.32 2.64
CA CYS A 49 -8.81 -16.40 2.00
C CYS A 49 -8.48 -16.11 0.53
N GLU A 50 -7.37 -16.63 0.03
CA GLU A 50 -6.79 -16.33 -1.29
C GLU A 50 -6.71 -14.84 -1.67
N ARG A 51 -6.49 -13.96 -0.69
CA ARG A 51 -6.59 -12.51 -0.90
C ARG A 51 -5.31 -11.76 -0.55
N PHE A 52 -5.11 -10.62 -1.21
CA PHE A 52 -4.11 -9.64 -0.82
C PHE A 52 -4.39 -9.14 0.61
N VAL A 53 -3.33 -9.06 1.43
CA VAL A 53 -3.39 -8.50 2.78
C VAL A 53 -2.78 -7.11 2.79
N THR A 54 -1.50 -6.98 2.45
CA THR A 54 -0.79 -5.69 2.38
C THR A 54 0.49 -5.82 1.55
N PHE A 55 1.06 -4.69 1.14
CA PHE A 55 2.40 -4.66 0.55
C PHE A 55 3.48 -4.84 1.64
N ASP A 56 4.53 -5.57 1.29
CA ASP A 56 5.65 -5.92 2.17
C ASP A 56 6.90 -5.08 1.87
N ASP A 57 6.69 -3.80 1.59
CA ASP A 57 7.73 -2.80 1.38
C ASP A 57 7.40 -1.52 2.14
N ARG A 58 8.29 -0.52 2.12
CA ARG A 58 8.09 0.77 2.79
C ARG A 58 7.44 1.85 1.89
N ARG A 59 7.04 1.51 0.66
CA ARG A 59 6.52 2.52 -0.28
C ARG A 59 5.14 3.00 0.16
N GLY A 60 5.05 4.31 0.40
CA GLY A 60 3.81 4.97 0.81
C GLY A 60 3.55 4.94 2.31
N THR A 61 4.47 4.47 3.16
CA THR A 61 4.36 4.60 4.62
C THR A 61 5.12 5.83 5.10
N SER A 62 4.57 6.55 6.08
CA SER A 62 5.22 7.70 6.73
C SER A 62 4.71 7.85 8.16
N ALA A 63 5.58 8.30 9.06
CA ALA A 63 5.21 8.63 10.44
C ALA A 63 4.24 9.84 10.53
N ASN A 64 4.17 10.66 9.47
CA ASN A 64 3.28 11.83 9.42
C ASN A 64 1.88 11.49 8.92
N HIS A 65 1.60 10.24 8.55
CA HIS A 65 0.26 9.85 8.16
C HIS A 65 -0.59 9.60 9.41
N GLN A 66 -1.88 9.92 9.32
CA GLN A 66 -2.84 9.52 10.35
C GLN A 66 -2.81 7.98 10.49
N PRO A 67 -2.81 7.44 11.72
CA PRO A 67 -2.96 6.01 11.97
C PRO A 67 -4.27 5.43 11.41
N CYS A 68 -4.30 4.12 11.18
CA CYS A 68 -5.53 3.36 10.88
C CYS A 68 -6.46 3.29 12.10
N ASP A 69 -7.66 2.74 11.90
CA ASP A 69 -8.60 2.36 12.97
C ASP A 69 -8.03 1.35 13.98
N CYS A 70 -6.96 0.66 13.57
CA CYS A 70 -6.18 -0.27 14.37
C CYS A 70 -4.97 0.36 15.09
N GLU A 71 -4.86 1.69 15.07
CA GLU A 71 -3.75 2.49 15.63
C GLU A 71 -2.35 2.20 15.05
N LYS A 72 -2.26 1.31 14.07
CA LYS A 72 -1.06 1.03 13.27
C LYS A 72 -0.88 2.09 12.17
N PRO A 73 0.33 2.22 11.58
CA PRO A 73 0.56 3.16 10.48
C PRO A 73 -0.36 2.94 9.30
N SER A 74 -0.72 4.01 8.60
CA SER A 74 -1.40 3.94 7.30
C SER A 74 -0.42 4.07 6.13
N ARG A 75 -0.83 3.55 4.98
CA ARG A 75 -0.07 3.54 3.72
C ARG A 75 -0.84 4.28 2.65
N LEU A 76 -0.20 5.28 2.07
CA LEU A 76 -0.65 5.95 0.85
C LEU A 76 -0.48 5.02 -0.36
N GLN A 77 -1.54 4.84 -1.12
CA GLN A 77 -1.59 4.02 -2.32
C GLN A 77 -2.20 4.80 -3.49
N LEU A 78 -1.81 4.39 -4.70
CA LEU A 78 -2.39 4.85 -5.94
C LEU A 78 -3.41 3.83 -6.43
N ALA A 79 -4.65 4.26 -6.63
CA ALA A 79 -5.66 3.39 -7.22
C ALA A 79 -5.29 3.01 -8.67
N GLY A 80 -5.72 1.84 -9.12
CA GLY A 80 -5.51 1.41 -10.51
C GLY A 80 -6.16 2.36 -11.52
N LYS A 81 -5.74 2.26 -12.79
CA LYS A 81 -6.21 3.14 -13.88
C LYS A 81 -7.74 3.20 -13.98
N ALA A 82 -8.42 2.06 -13.88
CA ALA A 82 -9.88 1.97 -13.94
C ALA A 82 -10.61 2.70 -12.79
N LYS A 83 -9.90 3.03 -11.70
CA LYS A 83 -10.41 3.80 -10.56
C LYS A 83 -9.96 5.27 -10.59
N GLY A 84 -9.41 5.73 -11.71
CA GLY A 84 -9.04 7.12 -11.94
C GLY A 84 -7.82 7.60 -11.16
N ARG A 85 -6.84 6.72 -10.86
CA ARG A 85 -5.55 7.09 -10.23
C ARG A 85 -5.67 7.96 -8.96
N LYS A 86 -6.73 7.74 -8.19
CA LYS A 86 -6.97 8.42 -6.92
C LYS A 86 -6.00 7.94 -5.85
N LEU A 87 -5.43 8.90 -5.11
CA LEU A 87 -4.63 8.62 -3.93
C LEU A 87 -5.53 8.35 -2.72
N HIS A 88 -5.18 7.32 -1.95
CA HIS A 88 -5.94 6.92 -0.77
C HIS A 88 -5.01 6.29 0.27
N PHE A 89 -5.37 6.43 1.54
CA PHE A 89 -4.68 5.78 2.66
C PHE A 89 -5.40 4.50 3.03
N VAL A 90 -4.64 3.45 3.31
CA VAL A 90 -5.13 2.16 3.80
C VAL A 90 -4.33 1.71 5.02
N CYS A 91 -4.85 0.74 5.77
CA CYS A 91 -4.07 0.08 6.84
C CYS A 91 -2.76 -0.50 6.28
N ALA A 92 -1.60 -0.09 6.81
CA ALA A 92 -0.31 -0.56 6.29
C ALA A 92 -0.06 -2.05 6.58
N THR A 93 -0.78 -2.64 7.52
CA THR A 93 -0.60 -4.03 7.99
C THR A 93 -1.69 -4.97 7.48
N GLY A 94 -2.76 -4.45 6.88
CA GLY A 94 -3.92 -5.23 6.41
C GLY A 94 -4.86 -5.71 7.53
N THR A 95 -4.58 -5.29 8.77
CA THR A 95 -5.29 -5.70 10.01
C THR A 95 -6.74 -5.28 10.04
N CYS A 96 -7.05 -4.06 9.57
CA CYS A 96 -8.39 -3.49 9.57
C CYS A 96 -8.81 -3.03 8.17
N GLY A 97 -10.06 -2.60 8.05
CA GLY A 97 -10.65 -2.09 6.80
C GLY A 97 -10.38 -0.62 6.50
N PHE A 98 -9.48 0.04 7.25
CA PHE A 98 -9.24 1.48 7.12
C PHE A 98 -9.02 1.89 5.67
N TYR A 99 -9.79 2.89 5.24
CA TYR A 99 -9.71 3.51 3.94
C TYR A 99 -10.11 4.98 4.08
N THR A 100 -9.28 5.88 3.56
CA THR A 100 -9.68 7.28 3.38
C THR A 100 -9.04 7.86 2.12
N ALA A 101 -9.75 8.74 1.43
CA ALA A 101 -9.21 9.42 0.26
C ALA A 101 -8.15 10.43 0.70
N LYS A 102 -7.05 10.55 -0.06
CA LYS A 102 -6.15 11.69 0.12
C LYS A 102 -6.78 12.88 -0.58
N VAL A 103 -7.03 13.96 0.15
CA VAL A 103 -7.52 15.22 -0.41
C VAL A 103 -6.39 16.25 -0.55
N ASN A 104 -6.56 17.20 -1.48
CA ASN A 104 -5.70 18.38 -1.62
C ASN A 104 -6.15 19.50 -0.66
N GLY A 105 -5.54 20.68 -0.75
CA GLY A 105 -5.89 21.84 0.10
C GLY A 105 -7.30 22.40 -0.14
N GLU A 106 -7.93 22.05 -1.26
CA GLU A 106 -9.28 22.47 -1.67
C GLU A 106 -10.35 21.44 -1.26
N GLY A 107 -9.93 20.29 -0.72
CA GLY A 107 -10.83 19.20 -0.33
C GLY A 107 -11.10 18.17 -1.42
N ASP A 108 -10.58 18.37 -2.64
CA ASP A 108 -10.73 17.43 -3.73
C ASP A 108 -9.81 16.22 -3.58
N VAL A 109 -10.28 15.05 -4.02
CA VAL A 109 -9.47 13.83 -4.01
C VAL A 109 -8.26 14.02 -4.92
N ALA A 110 -7.06 13.88 -4.35
CA ALA A 110 -5.81 13.96 -5.07
C ALA A 110 -5.73 12.82 -6.11
N VAL A 111 -5.53 13.19 -7.36
CA VAL A 111 -5.37 12.30 -8.51
C VAL A 111 -3.98 12.49 -9.09
N ILE A 112 -3.36 11.40 -9.56
CA ILE A 112 -2.16 11.50 -10.38
C ILE A 112 -2.57 11.37 -11.85
N GLU A 113 -2.30 12.43 -12.63
CA GLU A 113 -2.56 12.46 -14.07
C GLU A 113 -1.78 11.36 -14.81
N GLU A 114 -2.43 10.70 -15.77
CA GLU A 114 -1.82 9.58 -16.50
C GLU A 114 -0.58 10.00 -17.30
N ASP A 115 -0.56 11.21 -17.88
CA ASP A 115 0.62 11.74 -18.59
C ASP A 115 1.82 11.88 -17.65
N LEU A 116 1.60 12.38 -16.43
CA LEU A 116 2.66 12.48 -15.43
C LEU A 116 3.22 11.10 -15.05
N ILE A 117 2.36 10.08 -14.93
CA ILE A 117 2.81 8.69 -14.69
C ILE A 117 3.69 8.22 -15.85
N GLY A 118 3.25 8.43 -17.09
CA GLY A 118 4.00 8.04 -18.29
C GLY A 118 5.36 8.71 -18.36
N ARG A 119 5.40 10.03 -18.13
CA ARG A 119 6.64 10.82 -18.13
C ARG A 119 7.60 10.37 -17.04
N LEU A 120 7.14 10.21 -15.80
CA LEU A 120 7.98 9.76 -14.69
C LEU A 120 8.47 8.32 -14.86
N ALA A 121 7.66 7.43 -15.44
CA ALA A 121 8.08 6.08 -15.75
C ALA A 121 9.20 6.04 -16.82
N GLY A 122 9.19 6.98 -17.77
CA GLY A 122 10.24 7.12 -18.78
C GLY A 122 11.54 7.76 -18.29
N LEU A 123 11.56 8.34 -17.09
CA LEU A 123 12.77 8.91 -16.47
C LEU A 123 13.62 7.88 -15.71
N LEU A 124 13.11 6.68 -15.49
CA LEU A 124 13.89 5.55 -14.97
C LEU A 124 14.68 4.94 -16.14
N ILE A 125 15.76 5.64 -16.51
CA ILE A 125 16.86 5.14 -17.37
C ILE A 125 18.05 4.84 -16.48
#